data_AF-A0A2S8BMB3-F1
#
_entry.id   AF-A0A2S8BMB3-F1
#
_cell.length_a   1.000
_cell.length_b   1.000
_cell.length_c   1.000
_cell.angle_alpha   90.00
_cell.angle_beta   90.00
_cell.angle_gamma   90.00
#
_symmetry.space_group_name_H-M   'P 1'
#
loop_
_entity.id
_entity.type
_entity.pdbx_description
1 polymer ?
#
loop_
_entity_poly.entity_id
_entity_poly.type
_entity_poly.pdbx_seq_one_letter_code
_entity_poly.pdbx_strand_id
1 'polypeptide(L)'
;MTRFYDVGRHGICHQVIAENGLARPGEILACTDSHTCAAGAYNTAARGLGPAEVYSIMCTGATWFQVAPTIRYQLDGVKPDTVSGKDIFLHIADAYGDAANLNLEFGGPGLGSIPMHDRRTIATQGAEVSADFSTFEADEVLTAFLDDRGVTGYTAAAADPDATYREVRHIDLAALQPYVARPGTVSRNGLPVSALERQKIDQAFIGSCANGQLEDLKIAANVLRGNTVAPGVRLLVTPASQAVYREAMRLGYLQDLADAGAVVTNSTCGACFGYHMGVLGPGEVCITSSTRNFTGRMGSPDAQIFMASPATVAASAIAGYITDARSVTG
;
A
#
# COMPACT_ATOMS: atom_id res chain seq x y z
N MET A 1 16.55 -3.12 -25.42
CA MET A 1 15.95 -3.06 -24.07
C MET A 1 15.39 -4.43 -23.77
N THR A 2 15.94 -5.17 -22.80
CA THR A 2 15.54 -6.57 -22.51
C THR A 2 14.39 -6.67 -21.50
N ARG A 3 14.14 -5.61 -20.71
CA ARG A 3 13.08 -5.51 -19.71
C ARG A 3 12.15 -4.35 -20.05
N PHE A 4 11.16 -4.63 -20.89
CA PHE A 4 10.11 -3.70 -21.30
C PHE A 4 8.74 -4.35 -21.05
N TYR A 5 7.84 -3.61 -20.41
CA TYR A 5 6.54 -4.10 -19.96
C TYR A 5 5.43 -3.24 -20.58
N ASP A 6 4.92 -3.70 -21.73
CA ASP A 6 3.95 -2.96 -22.54
C ASP A 6 2.50 -3.34 -22.23
N VAL A 7 1.54 -2.70 -22.91
CA VAL A 7 0.12 -3.07 -22.93
C VAL A 7 -0.05 -4.59 -23.09
N GLY A 8 -0.97 -5.18 -22.32
CA GLY A 8 -1.13 -6.64 -22.18
C GLY A 8 -0.19 -7.32 -21.17
N ARG A 9 0.95 -6.71 -20.82
CA ARG A 9 1.88 -7.16 -19.75
C ARG A 9 2.15 -6.08 -18.70
N HIS A 10 1.47 -4.95 -18.81
CA HIS A 10 1.62 -3.76 -17.98
C HIS A 10 1.00 -3.91 -16.59
N GLY A 11 1.32 -2.94 -15.76
CA GLY A 11 0.73 -2.72 -14.45
C GLY A 11 1.29 -1.45 -13.84
N ILE A 12 0.91 -1.21 -12.59
CA ILE A 12 1.54 -0.20 -11.75
C ILE A 12 3.02 -0.54 -11.61
N CYS A 13 3.92 0.41 -11.86
CA CYS A 13 5.37 0.17 -11.98
C CYS A 13 5.95 -0.64 -10.80
N HIS A 14 5.58 -0.31 -9.57
CA HIS A 14 6.05 -1.00 -8.37
C HIS A 14 5.49 -2.42 -8.23
N GLN A 15 4.32 -2.70 -8.81
CA GLN A 15 3.79 -4.06 -8.88
C GLN A 15 4.57 -4.88 -9.91
N VAL A 16 4.85 -4.29 -11.07
CA VAL A 16 5.64 -4.93 -12.14
C VAL A 16 7.05 -5.25 -11.64
N ILE A 17 7.68 -4.34 -10.89
CA ILE A 17 8.99 -4.57 -10.26
C ILE A 17 8.92 -5.79 -9.31
N ALA A 18 7.93 -5.82 -8.43
CA ALA A 18 7.75 -6.88 -7.44
C ALA A 18 7.50 -8.25 -8.08
N GLU A 19 6.53 -8.36 -8.97
CA GLU A 19 6.11 -9.64 -9.55
C GLU A 19 7.16 -10.26 -10.49
N ASN A 20 8.10 -9.46 -10.99
CA ASN A 20 9.21 -9.91 -11.83
C ASN A 20 10.53 -10.06 -11.04
N GLY A 21 10.51 -9.96 -9.71
CA GLY A 21 11.70 -10.16 -8.88
C GLY A 21 12.81 -9.12 -9.11
N LEU A 22 12.43 -7.90 -9.49
CA LEU A 22 13.38 -6.84 -9.84
C LEU A 22 13.84 -6.01 -8.64
N ALA A 23 13.11 -6.06 -7.52
CA ALA A 23 13.58 -5.58 -6.22
C ALA A 23 14.21 -6.76 -5.49
N ARG A 24 15.52 -6.69 -5.24
CA ARG A 24 16.30 -7.79 -4.68
C ARG A 24 16.93 -7.37 -3.34
N PRO A 25 17.02 -8.28 -2.35
CA PRO A 25 17.62 -7.97 -1.05
C PRO A 25 19.04 -7.44 -1.15
N GLY A 26 19.36 -6.43 -0.35
CA GLY A 26 20.67 -5.77 -0.29
C GLY A 26 21.04 -4.91 -1.49
N GLU A 27 20.16 -4.76 -2.48
CA GLU A 27 20.39 -3.89 -3.64
C GLU A 27 19.81 -2.48 -3.43
N ILE A 28 20.22 -1.55 -4.30
CA ILE A 28 19.65 -0.21 -4.41
C ILE A 28 18.80 -0.15 -5.68
N LEU A 29 17.56 0.34 -5.56
CA LEU A 29 16.64 0.53 -6.69
C LEU A 29 16.29 2.00 -6.87
N ALA A 30 16.57 2.51 -8.06
CA ALA A 30 16.25 3.88 -8.48
C ALA A 30 15.10 3.90 -9.50
N CYS A 31 14.09 4.73 -9.26
CA CYS A 31 12.98 4.95 -10.19
C CYS A 31 12.44 6.37 -10.03
N THR A 32 11.78 6.89 -11.07
CA THR A 32 11.31 8.28 -11.12
C THR A 32 10.04 8.56 -10.31
N ASP A 33 9.47 7.55 -9.66
CA ASP A 33 8.19 7.64 -8.96
C ASP A 33 8.40 7.71 -7.43
N SER A 34 7.59 8.51 -6.72
CA SER A 34 7.72 8.69 -5.27
C SER A 34 7.56 7.41 -4.47
N HIS A 35 6.74 6.48 -4.94
CA HIS A 35 6.39 5.23 -4.24
C HIS A 35 7.40 4.10 -4.48
N THR A 36 8.56 4.41 -5.07
CA THR A 36 9.67 3.47 -5.26
C THR A 36 10.13 2.82 -3.93
N CYS A 37 9.87 3.48 -2.81
CA CYS A 37 10.04 2.93 -1.46
C CYS A 37 9.25 1.63 -1.19
N ALA A 38 8.26 1.27 -2.02
CA ALA A 38 7.62 -0.03 -2.01
C ALA A 38 8.61 -1.21 -2.05
N ALA A 39 9.75 -1.03 -2.72
CA ALA A 39 10.77 -2.06 -2.84
C ALA A 39 11.48 -2.36 -1.51
N GLY A 40 11.38 -1.49 -0.51
CA GLY A 40 11.97 -1.74 0.81
C GLY A 40 11.30 -2.88 1.59
N ALA A 41 10.10 -3.31 1.20
CA ALA A 41 9.52 -4.57 1.68
C ALA A 41 10.39 -5.79 1.33
N TYR A 42 11.21 -5.69 0.29
CA TYR A 42 12.10 -6.76 -0.20
C TYR A 42 13.55 -6.59 0.27
N ASN A 43 13.77 -5.86 1.37
CA ASN A 43 15.12 -5.55 1.87
C ASN A 43 15.97 -4.79 0.81
N THR A 44 15.32 -4.01 -0.06
CA THR A 44 15.95 -3.19 -1.11
C THR A 44 15.91 -1.72 -0.72
N ALA A 45 17.05 -1.02 -0.74
CA ALA A 45 17.08 0.42 -0.50
C ALA A 45 16.56 1.17 -1.74
N ALA A 46 15.38 1.77 -1.64
CA ALA A 46 14.70 2.36 -2.77
C ALA A 46 13.94 3.64 -2.40
N ARG A 47 14.07 4.68 -3.23
CA ARG A 47 13.29 5.92 -3.11
C ARG A 47 13.09 6.60 -4.46
N GLY A 48 12.07 7.45 -4.55
CA GLY A 48 11.79 8.20 -5.77
C GLY A 48 12.87 9.23 -6.06
N LEU A 49 13.30 9.31 -7.31
CA LEU A 49 14.27 10.29 -7.79
C LEU A 49 13.67 11.16 -8.90
N GLY A 50 14.19 12.38 -9.05
CA GLY A 50 13.78 13.24 -10.16
C GLY A 50 14.22 12.66 -11.52
N PRO A 51 13.52 12.96 -12.63
CA PRO A 51 13.89 12.46 -13.95
C PRO A 51 15.35 12.76 -14.34
N ALA A 52 15.86 13.95 -14.01
CA ALA A 52 17.25 14.33 -14.27
C ALA A 52 18.27 13.40 -13.59
N GLU A 53 18.00 12.99 -12.34
CA GLU A 53 18.87 12.08 -11.60
C GLU A 53 18.84 10.68 -12.21
N VAL A 54 17.66 10.19 -12.60
CA VAL A 54 17.55 8.88 -13.26
C VAL A 54 18.25 8.87 -14.62
N TYR A 55 18.19 9.97 -15.38
CA TYR A 55 19.01 10.09 -16.60
C TYR A 55 20.52 10.08 -16.30
N SER A 56 20.96 10.75 -15.22
CA SER A 56 22.36 10.69 -14.77
C SER A 56 22.79 9.26 -14.42
N ILE A 57 21.95 8.51 -13.70
CA ILE A 57 22.19 7.09 -13.38
C ILE A 57 22.30 6.25 -14.65
N MET A 58 21.45 6.48 -15.65
CA MET A 58 21.52 5.75 -16.91
C MET A 58 22.83 6.00 -17.67
N CYS A 59 23.41 7.19 -17.53
CA CYS A 59 24.68 7.55 -18.16
C CYS A 59 25.91 7.08 -17.36
N THR A 60 25.83 7.07 -16.04
CA THR A 60 27.01 6.91 -15.16
C THR A 60 27.01 5.62 -14.34
N GLY A 61 25.86 4.97 -14.18
CA GLY A 61 25.67 3.84 -13.29
C GLY A 61 25.68 4.20 -11.79
N ALA A 62 25.68 5.49 -11.44
CA ALA A 62 25.83 5.96 -10.07
C ALA A 62 24.91 7.15 -9.75
N THR A 63 24.64 7.35 -8.47
CA THR A 63 23.89 8.47 -7.89
C THR A 63 24.42 8.75 -6.49
N TRP A 64 24.07 9.91 -5.94
CA TRP A 64 24.42 10.29 -4.57
C TRP A 64 23.19 10.21 -3.66
N PHE A 65 23.40 9.64 -2.48
CA PHE A 65 22.43 9.68 -1.38
C PHE A 65 23.10 10.30 -0.16
N GLN A 66 22.36 11.14 0.55
CA GLN A 66 22.76 11.54 1.89
C GLN A 66 22.35 10.44 2.86
N VAL A 67 23.29 9.96 3.67
CA VAL A 67 22.98 8.97 4.71
C VAL A 67 22.19 9.67 5.82
N ALA A 68 20.93 9.29 5.98
CA ALA A 68 20.03 9.82 6.99
C ALA A 68 20.01 8.93 8.26
N PRO A 69 19.74 9.49 9.45
CA PRO A 69 19.51 8.69 10.66
C PRO A 69 18.29 7.78 10.52
N THR A 70 18.32 6.61 11.16
CA THR A 70 17.25 5.61 11.06
C THR A 70 16.38 5.58 12.32
N ILE A 71 15.06 5.58 12.14
CA ILE A 71 14.07 5.21 13.16
C ILE A 71 13.75 3.72 12.97
N ARG A 72 13.88 2.96 14.06
CA ARG A 72 13.52 1.55 14.11
C ARG A 72 12.09 1.40 14.61
N TYR A 73 11.23 0.78 13.81
CA TYR A 73 9.95 0.25 14.26
C TYR A 73 10.13 -1.22 14.66
N GLN A 74 10.17 -1.45 15.97
CA GLN A 74 10.21 -2.77 16.58
C GLN A 74 8.79 -3.31 16.67
N LEU A 75 8.49 -4.31 15.85
CA LEU A 75 7.19 -4.93 15.72
C LEU A 75 7.12 -6.11 16.69
N ASP A 76 6.21 -6.02 17.66
CA ASP A 76 6.02 -6.99 18.73
C ASP A 76 4.63 -7.64 18.60
N GLY A 77 4.45 -8.84 19.16
CA GLY A 77 3.19 -9.57 19.09
C GLY A 77 2.88 -10.16 17.71
N VAL A 78 1.62 -10.55 17.49
CA VAL A 78 1.15 -11.19 16.25
C VAL A 78 0.05 -10.34 15.64
N LYS A 79 0.18 -10.01 14.35
CA LYS A 79 -0.82 -9.25 13.60
C LYS A 79 -2.17 -10.01 13.56
N PRO A 80 -3.29 -9.42 14.03
CA PRO A 80 -4.61 -10.01 13.86
C PRO A 80 -4.99 -10.15 12.37
N ASP A 81 -5.83 -11.14 12.05
CA ASP A 81 -6.36 -11.30 10.68
C ASP A 81 -7.26 -10.14 10.25
N THR A 82 -7.87 -9.45 11.21
CA THR A 82 -8.73 -8.28 10.99
C THR A 82 -7.95 -6.99 10.71
N VAL A 83 -6.62 -7.02 10.80
CA VAL A 83 -5.74 -5.85 10.63
C VAL A 83 -4.87 -6.09 9.40
N SER A 84 -4.80 -5.09 8.52
CA SER A 84 -3.93 -5.09 7.34
C SER A 84 -2.69 -4.22 7.55
N GLY A 85 -1.74 -4.29 6.62
CA GLY A 85 -0.59 -3.40 6.57
C GLY A 85 -0.99 -1.93 6.44
N LYS A 86 -2.15 -1.63 5.85
CA LYS A 86 -2.70 -0.26 5.80
C LYS A 86 -2.99 0.24 7.21
N ASP A 87 -3.64 -0.57 8.03
CA ASP A 87 -4.03 -0.19 9.38
C ASP A 87 -2.78 0.03 10.27
N ILE A 88 -1.76 -0.84 10.12
CA ILE A 88 -0.45 -0.67 10.77
C ILE A 88 0.19 0.66 10.36
N PHE A 89 0.28 0.95 9.05
CA PHE A 89 0.86 2.19 8.58
C PHE A 89 0.09 3.42 9.09
N LEU A 90 -1.24 3.41 8.99
CA LEU A 90 -2.06 4.56 9.41
C LEU A 90 -1.97 4.79 10.92
N HIS A 91 -1.89 3.74 11.72
CA HIS A 91 -1.62 3.86 13.15
C HIS A 91 -0.26 4.52 13.42
N ILE A 92 0.79 4.08 12.71
CA ILE A 92 2.14 4.67 12.83
C ILE A 92 2.15 6.14 12.41
N ALA A 93 1.55 6.47 11.26
CA ALA A 93 1.48 7.82 10.74
C ALA A 93 0.70 8.75 11.68
N ASP A 94 -0.34 8.24 12.33
CA ASP A 94 -1.10 8.98 13.32
C ASP A 94 -0.31 9.21 14.63
N ALA A 95 0.33 8.16 15.16
CA ALA A 95 1.08 8.23 16.40
C ALA A 95 2.34 9.11 16.29
N TYR A 96 3.04 9.05 15.15
CA TYR A 96 4.39 9.63 15.04
C TYR A 96 4.53 10.74 13.99
N GLY A 97 3.62 10.84 13.03
CA GLY A 97 3.66 11.85 11.99
C GLY A 97 4.83 11.67 11.01
N ASP A 98 5.35 12.80 10.51
CA ASP A 98 6.35 12.83 9.44
C ASP A 98 7.75 12.38 9.91
N ALA A 99 8.53 11.86 8.97
CA ALA A 99 9.88 11.33 9.10
C ALA A 99 10.83 11.93 8.03
N ALA A 100 10.68 13.21 7.70
CA ALA A 100 11.54 13.89 6.72
C ALA A 100 13.03 13.84 7.12
N ASN A 101 13.89 13.54 6.14
CA ASN A 101 15.35 13.32 6.31
C ASN A 101 15.68 12.18 7.28
N LEU A 102 14.81 11.16 7.34
CA LEU A 102 15.00 9.95 8.14
C LEU A 102 14.69 8.71 7.35
N ASN A 103 15.37 7.62 7.72
CA ASN A 103 15.06 6.29 7.26
C ASN A 103 14.13 5.60 8.26
N LEU A 104 13.28 4.72 7.76
CA LEU A 104 12.46 3.83 8.55
C LEU A 104 12.93 2.41 8.33
N GLU A 105 13.15 1.70 9.43
CA GLU A 105 13.47 0.29 9.40
C GLU A 105 12.45 -0.50 10.23
N PHE A 106 11.90 -1.56 9.63
CA PHE A 106 10.87 -2.40 10.24
C PHE A 106 11.42 -3.80 10.50
N GLY A 107 11.24 -4.29 11.72
CA GLY A 107 11.57 -5.66 12.08
C GLY A 107 11.22 -6.00 13.51
N GLY A 108 11.84 -7.03 14.05
CA GLY A 108 11.58 -7.52 15.40
C GLY A 108 10.72 -8.79 15.44
N PRO A 109 10.45 -9.33 16.65
CA PRO A 109 9.87 -10.66 16.80
C PRO A 109 8.52 -10.87 16.11
N GLY A 110 7.72 -9.82 15.96
CA GLY A 110 6.42 -9.86 15.32
C GLY A 110 6.45 -9.80 13.79
N LEU A 111 7.61 -9.49 13.17
CA LEU A 111 7.73 -9.30 11.72
C LEU A 111 7.25 -10.53 10.92
N GLY A 112 7.57 -11.73 11.40
CA GLY A 112 7.18 -13.00 10.76
C GLY A 112 5.65 -13.18 10.63
N SER A 113 4.85 -12.45 11.41
CA SER A 113 3.38 -12.47 11.31
C SER A 113 2.82 -11.56 10.20
N ILE A 114 3.66 -10.69 9.61
CA ILE A 114 3.23 -9.73 8.59
C ILE A 114 3.55 -10.28 7.20
N PRO A 115 2.54 -10.61 6.38
CA PRO A 115 2.76 -11.15 5.04
C PRO A 115 3.33 -10.10 4.08
N MET A 116 3.95 -10.55 2.99
CA MET A 116 4.62 -9.66 2.04
C MET A 116 3.74 -8.55 1.46
N HIS A 117 2.46 -8.82 1.18
CA HIS A 117 1.55 -7.80 0.65
C HIS A 117 1.31 -6.65 1.64
N ASP A 118 1.30 -6.95 2.95
CA ASP A 118 1.18 -5.96 4.02
C ASP A 118 2.49 -5.19 4.22
N ARG A 119 3.65 -5.86 4.20
CA ARG A 119 4.95 -5.20 4.23
C ARG A 119 5.11 -4.21 3.09
N ARG A 120 4.68 -4.61 1.89
CA ARG A 120 4.67 -3.75 0.70
C ARG A 120 3.73 -2.56 0.88
N THR A 121 2.54 -2.76 1.46
CA THR A 121 1.62 -1.66 1.79
C THR A 121 2.30 -0.63 2.69
N ILE A 122 2.94 -1.08 3.77
CA ILE A 122 3.64 -0.22 4.73
C ILE A 122 4.82 0.50 4.07
N ALA A 123 5.70 -0.25 3.37
CA ALA A 123 6.89 0.30 2.73
C ALA A 123 6.54 1.36 1.67
N THR A 124 5.53 1.09 0.84
CA THR A 124 5.00 2.01 -0.18
C THR A 124 4.63 3.35 0.43
N GLN A 125 4.05 3.35 1.63
CA GLN A 125 3.56 4.56 2.27
C GLN A 125 4.62 5.32 3.07
N GLY A 126 5.88 4.86 3.10
CA GLY A 126 7.00 5.65 3.62
C GLY A 126 7.11 7.03 2.96
N ALA A 127 6.74 7.11 1.67
CA ALA A 127 6.66 8.38 0.94
C ALA A 127 5.66 9.38 1.55
N GLU A 128 4.60 8.90 2.20
CA GLU A 128 3.53 9.77 2.75
C GLU A 128 3.88 10.37 4.11
N VAL A 129 4.89 9.82 4.78
CA VAL A 129 5.55 10.42 5.94
C VAL A 129 6.89 11.04 5.55
N SER A 130 7.17 11.23 4.26
CA SER A 130 8.40 11.85 3.76
C SER A 130 9.70 11.14 4.17
N ALA A 131 9.65 9.84 4.47
CA ALA A 131 10.85 9.07 4.76
C ALA A 131 11.75 8.96 3.52
N ASP A 132 13.07 9.00 3.72
CA ASP A 132 14.04 8.81 2.66
C ASP A 132 14.05 7.36 2.18
N PHE A 133 14.21 6.41 3.10
CA PHE A 133 14.09 4.98 2.85
C PHE A 133 13.13 4.34 3.85
N SER A 134 12.43 3.30 3.43
CA SER A 134 11.47 2.55 4.24
C SER A 134 11.67 1.07 4.00
N THR A 135 12.46 0.40 4.85
CA THR A 135 13.01 -0.93 4.60
C THR A 135 12.62 -1.95 5.66
N PHE A 136 12.41 -3.19 5.25
CA PHE A 136 12.16 -4.32 6.13
C PHE A 136 13.40 -5.20 6.23
N GLU A 137 13.60 -5.80 7.40
CA GLU A 137 14.55 -6.90 7.57
C GLU A 137 14.23 -8.06 6.63
N ALA A 138 15.28 -8.77 6.19
CA ALA A 138 15.12 -10.02 5.48
C ALA A 138 14.83 -11.15 6.47
N ASP A 139 13.80 -11.94 6.17
CA ASP A 139 13.39 -13.10 6.96
C ASP A 139 12.88 -14.24 6.06
N GLU A 140 12.30 -15.26 6.68
CA GLU A 140 11.77 -16.44 6.00
C GLU A 140 10.56 -16.13 5.12
N VAL A 141 9.74 -15.14 5.48
CA VAL A 141 8.59 -14.70 4.67
C VAL A 141 9.05 -14.05 3.37
N LEU A 142 10.09 -13.20 3.44
CA LEU A 142 10.70 -12.63 2.24
C LEU A 142 11.37 -13.72 1.39
N THR A 143 12.11 -14.63 2.02
CA THR A 143 12.81 -15.71 1.32
C THR A 143 11.82 -16.59 0.56
N ALA A 144 10.74 -17.03 1.20
CA ALA A 144 9.69 -17.82 0.55
C ALA A 144 9.04 -17.10 -0.63
N PHE A 145 8.81 -15.78 -0.51
CA PHE A 145 8.26 -14.97 -1.61
C PHE A 145 9.19 -14.90 -2.83
N LEU A 146 10.50 -14.81 -2.60
CA LEU A 146 11.53 -14.77 -3.64
C LEU A 146 11.74 -16.13 -4.30
N ASP A 147 11.72 -17.21 -3.51
CA ASP A 147 11.83 -18.59 -3.98
C ASP A 147 10.69 -18.98 -4.91
N ASP A 148 9.44 -18.61 -4.57
CA ASP A 148 8.25 -18.79 -5.42
C ASP A 148 8.38 -18.11 -6.80
N ARG A 149 9.24 -17.08 -6.89
CA ARG A 149 9.53 -16.34 -8.13
C ARG A 149 10.85 -16.76 -8.79
N GLY A 150 11.54 -17.76 -8.24
CA GLY A 150 12.84 -18.22 -8.74
C GLY A 150 13.93 -17.14 -8.67
N VAL A 151 13.81 -16.18 -7.75
CA VAL A 151 14.81 -15.12 -7.58
C VAL A 151 15.96 -15.67 -6.75
N THR A 152 17.14 -15.76 -7.34
CA THR A 152 18.35 -16.29 -6.67
C THR A 152 19.51 -15.29 -6.78
N GLY A 153 20.62 -15.56 -6.09
CA GLY A 153 21.89 -14.84 -6.28
C GLY A 153 21.88 -13.39 -5.77
N TYR A 154 21.20 -13.15 -4.64
CA TYR A 154 21.20 -11.90 -3.91
C TYR A 154 21.90 -12.08 -2.56
N THR A 155 22.31 -10.98 -1.94
CA THR A 155 22.86 -10.96 -0.58
C THR A 155 22.04 -9.98 0.23
N ALA A 156 21.23 -10.48 1.16
CA ALA A 156 20.42 -9.62 2.01
C ALA A 156 21.31 -8.70 2.87
N ALA A 157 20.84 -7.47 3.08
CA ALA A 157 21.42 -6.55 4.04
C ALA A 157 20.80 -6.83 5.43
N ALA A 158 21.65 -6.90 6.45
CA ALA A 158 21.27 -7.03 7.84
C ALA A 158 21.91 -5.89 8.63
N ALA A 159 21.22 -5.42 9.67
CA ALA A 159 21.81 -4.49 10.62
C ALA A 159 22.90 -5.20 11.44
N ASP A 160 23.99 -4.50 11.71
CA ASP A 160 25.03 -4.98 12.62
C ASP A 160 24.47 -5.10 14.06
N PRO A 161 24.97 -6.03 14.89
CA PRO A 161 24.50 -6.19 16.26
C PRO A 161 24.64 -4.94 17.15
N ASP A 162 25.56 -4.03 16.81
CA ASP A 162 25.83 -2.77 17.50
C ASP A 162 25.31 -1.54 16.72
N ALA A 163 24.46 -1.74 15.71
CA ALA A 163 23.84 -0.65 14.96
C ALA A 163 23.08 0.32 15.89
N THR A 164 23.37 1.62 15.75
CA THR A 164 22.71 2.66 16.53
C THR A 164 21.55 3.28 15.76
N TYR A 165 20.37 3.28 16.36
CA TYR A 165 19.19 3.96 15.82
C TYR A 165 19.02 5.33 16.46
N ARG A 166 18.48 6.29 15.69
CA ARG A 166 18.08 7.60 16.24
C ARG A 166 17.00 7.42 17.31
N GLU A 167 16.07 6.50 17.07
CA GLU A 167 14.94 6.19 17.93
C GLU A 167 14.48 4.75 17.67
N VAL A 168 14.02 4.07 18.71
CA VAL A 168 13.36 2.76 18.62
C VAL A 168 11.93 2.92 19.11
N ARG A 169 10.96 2.58 18.25
CA ARG A 169 9.52 2.69 18.48
C ARG A 169 8.92 1.30 18.50
N HIS A 170 8.27 0.94 19.60
CA HIS A 170 7.61 -0.35 19.75
C HIS A 170 6.16 -0.28 19.26
N ILE A 171 5.78 -1.22 18.40
CA ILE A 171 4.42 -1.37 17.88
C ILE A 171 3.90 -2.74 18.32
N ASP A 172 2.93 -2.74 19.24
CA ASP A 172 2.20 -3.94 19.62
C ASP A 172 1.15 -4.26 18.54
N LEU A 173 1.48 -5.24 17.69
CA LEU A 173 0.61 -5.66 16.59
C LEU A 173 -0.73 -6.22 17.07
N ALA A 174 -0.75 -6.88 18.24
CA ALA A 174 -1.95 -7.56 18.75
C ALA A 174 -3.00 -6.57 19.25
N ALA A 175 -2.58 -5.37 19.66
CA ALA A 175 -3.47 -4.30 20.11
C ALA A 175 -4.09 -3.48 18.96
N LEU A 176 -3.65 -3.70 17.71
CA LEU A 176 -4.14 -2.96 16.56
C LEU A 176 -5.55 -3.38 16.16
N GLN A 177 -6.26 -2.43 15.55
CA GLN A 177 -7.62 -2.59 15.03
C GLN A 177 -7.74 -1.82 13.71
N PRO A 178 -8.80 -2.04 12.91
CA PRO A 178 -9.02 -1.29 11.67
C PRO A 178 -8.92 0.23 11.89
N TYR A 179 -8.19 0.90 11.00
CA TYR A 179 -7.83 2.31 11.12
C TYR A 179 -8.24 3.09 9.87
N VAL A 180 -8.50 4.38 10.06
CA VAL A 180 -8.86 5.29 8.96
C VAL A 180 -8.12 6.61 9.11
N ALA A 181 -7.56 7.12 8.02
CA ALA A 181 -7.06 8.48 7.94
C ALA A 181 -8.13 9.40 7.35
N ARG A 182 -8.33 10.54 8.01
CA ARG A 182 -9.29 11.58 7.60
C ARG A 182 -8.72 12.41 6.43
N PRO A 183 -9.55 13.19 5.72
CA PRO A 183 -9.11 13.98 4.58
C PRO A 183 -7.95 14.95 4.87
N GLY A 184 -7.13 15.20 3.84
CA GLY A 184 -6.10 16.24 3.83
C GLY A 184 -4.67 15.73 4.04
N THR A 185 -4.45 14.88 5.05
CA THR A 185 -3.13 14.29 5.35
C THR A 185 -3.28 12.97 6.09
N VAL A 186 -2.25 12.12 6.05
CA VAL A 186 -2.15 10.91 6.88
C VAL A 186 -1.38 11.15 8.19
N SER A 187 -0.56 12.21 8.22
CA SER A 187 0.28 12.56 9.37
C SER A 187 -0.56 13.06 10.53
N ARG A 188 -0.56 12.34 11.67
CA ARG A 188 -1.31 12.70 12.88
C ARG A 188 -2.79 13.00 12.64
N ASN A 189 -3.40 12.25 11.73
CA ASN A 189 -4.76 12.51 11.26
C ASN A 189 -5.60 11.23 11.09
N GLY A 190 -5.22 10.18 11.79
CA GLY A 190 -5.94 8.92 11.80
C GLY A 190 -6.71 8.70 13.09
N LEU A 191 -7.53 7.65 13.08
CA LEU A 191 -8.22 7.12 14.25
C LEU A 191 -8.71 5.70 13.96
N PRO A 192 -9.00 4.89 15.00
CA PRO A 192 -9.73 3.65 14.81
C PRO A 192 -11.06 3.88 14.09
N VAL A 193 -11.44 2.97 13.20
CA VAL A 193 -12.72 3.05 12.47
C VAL A 193 -13.90 3.09 13.44
N SER A 194 -13.81 2.39 14.58
CA SER A 194 -14.82 2.38 15.64
C SER A 194 -15.03 3.71 16.34
N ALA A 195 -14.06 4.63 16.25
CA ALA A 195 -14.14 5.97 16.85
C ALA A 195 -14.61 7.04 15.84
N LEU A 196 -14.79 6.69 14.56
CA LEU A 196 -15.27 7.62 13.54
C LEU A 196 -16.78 7.76 13.63
N GLU A 197 -17.27 9.00 13.66
CA GLU A 197 -18.69 9.27 13.49
C GLU A 197 -19.20 8.76 12.15
N ARG A 198 -20.50 8.45 12.07
CA ARG A 198 -21.08 7.85 10.86
C ARG A 198 -20.94 8.79 9.66
N GLN A 199 -19.96 8.48 8.80
CA GLN A 199 -19.62 9.26 7.63
C GLN A 199 -20.17 8.59 6.37
N LYS A 200 -21.18 9.19 5.73
CA LYS A 200 -21.68 8.73 4.42
C LYS A 200 -20.58 8.82 3.36
N ILE A 201 -20.58 7.86 2.43
CA ILE A 201 -19.70 7.88 1.25
C ILE A 201 -20.52 7.91 -0.04
N ASP A 202 -19.92 8.44 -1.10
CA ASP A 202 -20.45 8.43 -2.47
C ASP A 202 -19.59 7.52 -3.38
N GLN A 203 -18.31 7.34 -3.04
CA GLN A 203 -17.39 6.49 -3.78
C GLN A 203 -16.49 5.65 -2.87
N ALA A 204 -16.28 4.40 -3.25
CA ALA A 204 -15.29 3.50 -2.67
C ALA A 204 -14.26 3.12 -3.76
N PHE A 205 -12.98 3.13 -3.41
CA PHE A 205 -11.92 2.77 -4.36
C PHE A 205 -10.91 1.79 -3.77
N ILE A 206 -10.75 0.64 -4.43
CA ILE A 206 -9.76 -0.39 -4.08
C ILE A 206 -8.81 -0.55 -5.26
N GLY A 207 -7.50 -0.53 -5.03
CA GLY A 207 -6.52 -0.79 -6.10
C GLY A 207 -5.50 0.32 -6.29
N SER A 208 -4.28 0.13 -5.81
CA SER A 208 -3.20 1.10 -5.99
C SER A 208 -1.83 0.41 -5.97
N CYS A 209 -0.75 1.19 -5.99
CA CYS A 209 0.58 0.67 -5.71
C CYS A 209 0.68 0.06 -4.31
N ALA A 210 -0.12 0.48 -3.33
CA ALA A 210 -0.14 -0.13 -2.00
C ALA A 210 -1.07 -1.35 -1.95
N ASN A 211 -2.33 -1.19 -2.35
CA ASN A 211 -3.39 -2.17 -2.13
C ASN A 211 -4.17 -2.50 -3.40
N GLY A 212 -3.54 -3.25 -4.31
CA GLY A 212 -4.15 -3.78 -5.53
C GLY A 212 -3.58 -5.15 -5.93
N GLN A 213 -2.91 -5.83 -4.99
CA GLN A 213 -2.34 -7.17 -5.16
C GLN A 213 -3.46 -8.21 -5.16
N LEU A 214 -3.13 -9.46 -5.49
CA LEU A 214 -4.10 -10.55 -5.54
C LEU A 214 -4.79 -10.75 -4.18
N GLU A 215 -4.04 -10.61 -3.10
CA GLU A 215 -4.51 -10.71 -1.71
C GLU A 215 -5.50 -9.59 -1.37
N ASP A 216 -5.23 -8.35 -1.80
CA ASP A 216 -6.14 -7.22 -1.60
C ASP A 216 -7.48 -7.46 -2.33
N LEU A 217 -7.42 -8.00 -3.56
CA LEU A 217 -8.61 -8.34 -4.34
C LEU A 217 -9.38 -9.50 -3.71
N LYS A 218 -8.68 -10.52 -3.20
CA LYS A 218 -9.29 -11.64 -2.47
C LYS A 218 -10.03 -11.15 -1.23
N ILE A 219 -9.41 -10.25 -0.45
CA ILE A 219 -10.02 -9.66 0.75
C ILE A 219 -11.31 -8.92 0.36
N ALA A 220 -11.24 -8.04 -0.64
CA ALA A 220 -12.40 -7.31 -1.12
C ALA A 220 -13.51 -8.25 -1.63
N ALA A 221 -13.16 -9.23 -2.46
CA ALA A 221 -14.09 -10.22 -3.00
C ALA A 221 -14.78 -11.03 -1.89
N ASN A 222 -14.04 -11.43 -0.85
CA ASN A 222 -14.62 -12.16 0.28
C ASN A 222 -15.63 -11.33 1.08
N VAL A 223 -15.37 -10.03 1.27
CA VAL A 223 -16.32 -9.12 1.93
C VAL A 223 -17.56 -8.88 1.06
N LEU A 224 -17.38 -8.76 -0.26
CA LEU A 224 -18.43 -8.42 -1.21
C LEU A 224 -19.27 -9.62 -1.67
N ARG A 225 -18.77 -10.86 -1.54
CA ARG A 225 -19.47 -12.07 -2.00
C ARG A 225 -20.85 -12.20 -1.36
N GLY A 226 -21.87 -12.31 -2.21
CA GLY A 226 -23.27 -12.43 -1.78
C GLY A 226 -23.90 -11.12 -1.27
N ASN A 227 -23.15 -10.02 -1.28
CA ASN A 227 -23.63 -8.69 -0.92
C ASN A 227 -23.78 -7.80 -2.16
N THR A 228 -24.34 -6.61 -1.98
CA THR A 228 -24.49 -5.61 -3.05
C THR A 228 -24.04 -4.25 -2.54
N VAL A 229 -23.32 -3.51 -3.39
CA VAL A 229 -22.91 -2.13 -3.12
C VAL A 229 -24.15 -1.26 -2.86
N ALA A 230 -24.06 -0.39 -1.84
CA ALA A 230 -25.17 0.44 -1.40
C ALA A 230 -25.70 1.35 -2.53
N PRO A 231 -27.03 1.61 -2.62
CA PRO A 231 -27.58 2.56 -3.56
C PRO A 231 -26.92 3.94 -3.45
N GLY A 232 -26.47 4.46 -4.58
CA GLY A 232 -25.79 5.76 -4.65
C GLY A 232 -24.28 5.72 -4.37
N VAL A 233 -23.71 4.55 -4.04
CA VAL A 233 -22.25 4.39 -3.92
C VAL A 233 -21.66 3.79 -5.19
N ARG A 234 -20.53 4.35 -5.63
CA ARG A 234 -19.75 3.79 -6.74
C ARG A 234 -18.54 3.05 -6.17
N LEU A 235 -18.44 1.75 -6.42
CA LEU A 235 -17.24 0.97 -6.06
C LEU A 235 -16.38 0.74 -7.31
N LEU A 236 -15.15 1.24 -7.27
CA LEU A 236 -14.14 1.05 -8.31
C LEU A 236 -13.06 0.11 -7.80
N VAL A 237 -12.68 -0.89 -8.60
CA VAL A 237 -11.63 -1.85 -8.23
C VAL A 237 -10.57 -1.95 -9.33
N THR A 238 -9.30 -1.71 -9.00
CA THR A 238 -8.18 -1.74 -9.94
C THR A 238 -7.13 -2.78 -9.56
N PRO A 239 -7.06 -3.93 -10.25
CA PRO A 239 -5.95 -4.87 -10.11
C PRO A 239 -4.61 -4.22 -10.47
N ALA A 240 -3.57 -4.42 -9.66
CA ALA A 240 -2.31 -3.69 -9.80
C ALA A 240 -1.49 -4.04 -11.04
N SER A 241 -1.72 -5.19 -11.67
CA SER A 241 -1.09 -5.58 -12.94
C SER A 241 -1.98 -6.52 -13.76
N GLN A 242 -1.64 -6.69 -15.04
CA GLN A 242 -2.29 -7.69 -15.91
C GLN A 242 -2.07 -9.13 -15.43
N ALA A 243 -0.99 -9.42 -14.71
CA ALA A 243 -0.80 -10.73 -14.09
C ALA A 243 -1.80 -10.93 -12.95
N VAL A 244 -1.92 -9.95 -12.04
CA VAL A 244 -2.90 -9.96 -10.95
C VAL A 244 -4.34 -10.02 -11.49
N TYR A 245 -4.65 -9.23 -12.51
CA TYR A 245 -5.99 -9.21 -13.14
C TYR A 245 -6.39 -10.60 -13.64
N ARG A 246 -5.53 -11.24 -14.43
CA ARG A 246 -5.80 -12.58 -15.00
C ARG A 246 -5.94 -13.65 -13.92
N GLU A 247 -5.11 -13.59 -12.89
CA GLU A 247 -5.17 -14.56 -11.79
C GLU A 247 -6.42 -14.37 -10.92
N ALA A 248 -6.78 -13.11 -10.61
CA ALA A 248 -8.03 -12.80 -9.91
C ALA A 248 -9.26 -13.24 -10.72
N MET A 249 -9.22 -13.15 -12.06
CA MET A 249 -10.27 -13.65 -12.93
C MET A 249 -10.36 -15.18 -12.84
N ARG A 250 -9.22 -15.88 -12.94
CA ARG A 250 -9.15 -17.35 -12.88
C ARG A 250 -9.69 -17.89 -11.54
N LEU A 251 -9.45 -17.17 -10.45
CA LEU A 251 -9.91 -17.52 -9.11
C LEU A 251 -11.35 -17.09 -8.81
N GLY A 252 -12.02 -16.38 -9.71
CA GLY A 252 -13.40 -15.92 -9.54
C GLY A 252 -13.54 -14.62 -8.73
N TYR A 253 -12.45 -14.03 -8.23
CA TYR A 253 -12.52 -12.79 -7.45
C TYR A 253 -13.10 -11.63 -8.27
N LEU A 254 -12.75 -11.51 -9.55
CA LEU A 254 -13.34 -10.46 -10.39
C LEU A 254 -14.84 -10.65 -10.60
N GLN A 255 -15.31 -11.91 -10.64
CA GLN A 255 -16.74 -12.22 -10.74
C GLN A 255 -17.46 -11.80 -9.45
N ASP A 256 -16.96 -12.20 -8.28
CA ASP A 256 -17.53 -11.82 -6.98
C ASP A 256 -17.64 -10.28 -6.84
N LEU A 257 -16.59 -9.55 -7.26
CA LEU A 257 -16.59 -8.09 -7.25
C LEU A 257 -17.64 -7.49 -8.19
N ALA A 258 -17.74 -8.01 -9.42
CA ALA A 258 -18.69 -7.54 -10.42
C ALA A 258 -20.14 -7.84 -10.02
N ASP A 259 -20.40 -9.03 -9.46
CA ASP A 259 -21.73 -9.45 -8.98
C ASP A 259 -22.23 -8.56 -7.84
N ALA A 260 -21.34 -8.06 -6.99
CA ALA A 260 -21.67 -7.08 -5.96
C ALA A 260 -21.96 -5.66 -6.51
N GLY A 261 -21.72 -5.42 -7.80
CA GLY A 261 -21.92 -4.12 -8.45
C GLY A 261 -20.67 -3.24 -8.53
N ALA A 262 -19.47 -3.79 -8.31
CA ALA A 262 -18.23 -3.06 -8.50
C ALA A 262 -17.88 -2.91 -9.98
N VAL A 263 -17.26 -1.78 -10.34
CA VAL A 263 -16.62 -1.59 -11.65
C VAL A 263 -15.16 -2.01 -11.54
N VAL A 264 -14.84 -3.17 -12.10
CA VAL A 264 -13.45 -3.64 -12.22
C VAL A 264 -12.78 -2.96 -13.42
N THR A 265 -11.65 -2.30 -13.17
CA THR A 265 -10.96 -1.46 -14.15
C THR A 265 -9.68 -2.11 -14.69
N ASN A 266 -9.12 -1.51 -15.75
CA ASN A 266 -7.82 -1.90 -16.30
C ASN A 266 -6.69 -1.59 -15.30
N SER A 267 -5.61 -2.37 -15.33
CA SER A 267 -4.47 -2.18 -14.41
C SER A 267 -3.69 -0.89 -14.69
N THR A 268 -4.02 0.18 -13.97
CA THR A 268 -3.38 1.51 -14.09
C THR A 268 -3.47 2.30 -12.78
N CYS A 269 -2.61 3.30 -12.60
CA CYS A 269 -2.74 4.27 -11.50
C CYS A 269 -3.89 5.27 -11.70
N GLY A 270 -4.58 5.26 -12.84
CA GLY A 270 -5.51 6.31 -13.26
C GLY A 270 -6.56 6.73 -12.23
N ALA A 271 -7.20 5.77 -11.57
CA ALA A 271 -8.21 6.04 -10.54
C ALA A 271 -7.60 6.61 -9.24
N CYS A 272 -6.34 6.26 -8.91
CA CYS A 272 -5.67 6.66 -7.68
C CYS A 272 -5.38 8.18 -7.59
N PHE A 273 -5.38 8.89 -8.73
CA PHE A 273 -5.13 10.33 -8.81
C PHE A 273 -6.27 11.05 -9.56
N GLY A 274 -7.40 10.36 -9.82
CA GLY A 274 -8.54 10.93 -10.54
C GLY A 274 -8.25 11.41 -11.97
N TYR A 275 -7.34 10.76 -12.71
CA TYR A 275 -6.91 11.25 -14.02
C TYR A 275 -7.94 11.04 -15.14
N HIS A 276 -8.45 9.82 -15.28
CA HIS A 276 -9.36 9.46 -16.38
C HIS A 276 -10.57 8.64 -15.92
N MET A 277 -10.63 8.28 -14.64
CA MET A 277 -11.72 7.50 -14.07
C MET A 277 -11.82 7.73 -12.56
N GLY A 278 -13.02 7.54 -12.01
CA GLY A 278 -13.28 7.74 -10.58
C GLY A 278 -13.07 9.17 -10.09
N VAL A 279 -13.23 10.15 -10.98
CA VAL A 279 -13.10 11.58 -10.66
C VAL A 279 -14.18 11.97 -9.65
N LEU A 280 -13.78 12.57 -8.53
CA LEU A 280 -14.68 13.06 -7.50
C LEU A 280 -15.22 14.44 -7.85
N GLY A 281 -16.54 14.59 -7.74
CA GLY A 281 -17.25 15.86 -7.85
C GLY A 281 -17.16 16.71 -6.57
N PRO A 282 -17.56 18.00 -6.62
CA PRO A 282 -17.63 18.84 -5.43
C PRO A 282 -18.56 18.26 -4.37
N GLY A 283 -18.09 18.22 -3.12
CA GLY A 283 -18.85 17.71 -1.97
C GLY A 283 -18.93 16.19 -1.86
N GLU A 284 -18.39 15.43 -2.82
CA GLU A 284 -18.38 13.96 -2.74
C GLU A 284 -17.38 13.46 -1.70
N VAL A 285 -17.75 12.37 -1.04
CA VAL A 285 -16.91 11.67 -0.05
C VAL A 285 -16.46 10.33 -0.61
N CYS A 286 -15.15 10.13 -0.66
CA CYS A 286 -14.52 8.89 -1.08
C CYS A 286 -13.82 8.20 0.09
N ILE A 287 -13.96 6.88 0.19
CA ILE A 287 -13.05 6.04 0.98
C ILE A 287 -12.19 5.18 0.05
N THR A 288 -10.88 5.17 0.25
CA THR A 288 -9.92 4.57 -0.68
C THR A 288 -8.83 3.74 0.00
N SER A 289 -8.43 2.63 -0.61
CA SER A 289 -7.23 1.88 -0.22
C SER A 289 -5.96 2.39 -0.91
N SER A 290 -6.04 3.54 -1.59
CA SER A 290 -4.88 4.21 -2.18
C SER A 290 -3.91 4.77 -1.13
N THR A 291 -2.86 5.45 -1.59
CA THR A 291 -1.80 5.99 -0.72
C THR A 291 -2.00 7.44 -0.32
N ARG A 292 -2.87 8.21 -1.00
CA ARG A 292 -2.95 9.67 -0.84
C ARG A 292 -4.37 10.18 -0.72
N ASN A 293 -4.56 11.15 0.17
CA ASN A 293 -5.85 11.76 0.52
C ASN A 293 -5.83 13.30 0.61
N PHE A 294 -4.79 13.95 0.08
CA PHE A 294 -4.72 15.41 0.09
C PHE A 294 -5.80 16.06 -0.80
N THR A 295 -6.12 17.33 -0.53
CA THR A 295 -7.15 18.08 -1.23
C THR A 295 -6.94 18.09 -2.75
N GLY A 296 -8.00 17.80 -3.52
CA GLY A 296 -7.94 17.77 -4.99
C GLY A 296 -7.25 16.55 -5.58
N ARG A 297 -6.87 15.57 -4.75
CA ARG A 297 -6.10 14.40 -5.19
C ARG A 297 -6.83 13.52 -6.22
N MET A 298 -8.14 13.36 -6.07
CA MET A 298 -8.95 12.46 -6.91
C MET A 298 -9.99 13.21 -7.74
N GLY A 299 -9.86 14.52 -7.91
CA GLY A 299 -10.83 15.35 -8.62
C GLY A 299 -10.99 16.72 -7.97
N SER A 300 -12.23 17.05 -7.60
CA SER A 300 -12.56 18.34 -7.00
C SER A 300 -11.76 18.63 -5.72
N PRO A 301 -11.29 19.87 -5.50
CA PRO A 301 -10.75 20.30 -4.21
C PRO A 301 -11.81 20.33 -3.09
N ASP A 302 -13.11 20.33 -3.44
CA ASP A 302 -14.21 20.27 -2.46
C ASP A 302 -14.59 18.83 -2.09
N ALA A 303 -13.89 17.83 -2.63
CA ALA A 303 -14.11 16.43 -2.30
C ALA A 303 -13.32 16.02 -1.03
N GLN A 304 -13.87 15.07 -0.28
CA GLN A 304 -13.24 14.51 0.91
C GLN A 304 -12.76 13.09 0.64
N ILE A 305 -11.51 12.79 0.99
CA ILE A 305 -10.89 11.49 0.72
C ILE A 305 -10.44 10.88 2.04
N PHE A 306 -11.03 9.76 2.42
CA PHE A 306 -10.63 8.95 3.56
C PHE A 306 -9.77 7.79 3.08
N MET A 307 -8.77 7.40 3.87
CA MET A 307 -7.91 6.25 3.56
C MET A 307 -8.11 5.14 4.57
N ALA A 308 -8.33 3.92 4.08
CA ALA A 308 -8.51 2.73 4.92
C ALA A 308 -8.09 1.46 4.18
N SER A 309 -8.08 0.32 4.88
CA SER A 309 -7.74 -0.98 4.31
C SER A 309 -8.75 -1.45 3.25
N PRO A 310 -8.38 -2.37 2.33
CA PRO A 310 -9.33 -2.95 1.37
C PRO A 310 -10.58 -3.54 2.02
N ALA A 311 -10.42 -4.19 3.18
CA ALA A 311 -11.54 -4.75 3.94
C ALA A 311 -12.51 -3.65 4.40
N THR A 312 -11.99 -2.59 5.02
CA THR A 312 -12.79 -1.45 5.47
C THR A 312 -13.45 -0.73 4.30
N VAL A 313 -12.76 -0.54 3.18
CA VAL A 313 -13.32 0.07 1.96
C VAL A 313 -14.46 -0.77 1.39
N ALA A 314 -14.26 -2.09 1.27
CA ALA A 314 -15.29 -3.01 0.76
C ALA A 314 -16.53 -3.04 1.66
N ALA A 315 -16.32 -3.10 2.98
CA ALA A 315 -17.41 -3.04 3.96
C ALA A 315 -18.19 -1.73 3.90
N SER A 316 -17.46 -0.61 3.77
CA SER A 316 -18.06 0.70 3.64
C SER A 316 -18.88 0.85 2.35
N ALA A 317 -18.44 0.21 1.25
CA ALA A 317 -19.17 0.20 -0.01
C ALA A 317 -20.53 -0.50 0.10
N ILE A 318 -20.62 -1.57 0.88
CA ILE A 318 -21.89 -2.28 1.16
C ILE A 318 -22.77 -1.46 2.11
N ALA A 319 -22.17 -0.84 3.13
CA ALA A 319 -22.92 -0.11 4.15
C ALA A 319 -23.41 1.27 3.70
N GLY A 320 -22.74 1.91 2.73
CA GLY A 320 -23.02 3.28 2.30
C GLY A 320 -22.42 4.37 3.20
N TYR A 321 -21.66 3.97 4.22
CA TYR A 321 -20.94 4.84 5.14
C TYR A 321 -19.68 4.12 5.66
N ILE A 322 -18.71 4.87 6.17
CA ILE A 322 -17.46 4.30 6.67
C ILE A 322 -17.75 3.37 7.85
N THR A 323 -17.35 2.10 7.74
CA THR A 323 -17.63 1.09 8.76
C THR A 323 -16.54 0.03 8.86
N ASP A 324 -16.51 -0.65 10.00
CA ASP A 324 -15.55 -1.71 10.30
C ASP A 324 -15.94 -3.00 9.56
N ALA A 325 -14.97 -3.64 8.89
CA ALA A 325 -15.22 -4.87 8.14
C ALA A 325 -15.77 -6.02 8.99
N ARG A 326 -15.48 -6.04 10.29
CA ARG A 326 -16.00 -7.02 11.25
C ARG A 326 -17.51 -6.93 11.45
N SER A 327 -18.14 -5.82 11.06
CA SER A 327 -19.58 -5.61 11.22
C SER A 327 -20.43 -6.17 10.08
N VAL A 328 -19.82 -6.46 8.93
CA VAL A 328 -20.50 -6.93 7.71
C VAL A 328 -20.13 -8.36 7.32
N THR A 329 -19.10 -8.92 7.94
CA THR A 329 -18.65 -10.31 7.76
C THR A 329 -19.13 -11.14 8.96
N GLY A 330 -20.44 -11.41 8.97
CA GLY A 330 -21.09 -12.33 9.93
C GLY A 330 -21.12 -13.76 9.41
#